data_AF-A0A813I8B1-F1
#
_entry.id   AF-A0A813I8B1-F1
#
_cell.length_a   1.000
_cell.length_b   1.000
_cell.length_c   1.000
_cell.angle_alpha   90.00
_cell.angle_beta   90.00
_cell.angle_gamma   90.00
#
_symmetry.space_group_name_H-M   'P 1'
#
loop_
_entity.id
_entity.type
_entity.pdbx_description
1 polymer ?
#
loop_
_entity_poly.entity_id
_entity_poly.type
_entity_poly.pdbx_seq_one_letter_code
_entity_poly.pdbx_strand_id
1 'polypeptide(L)'
;MDRRGKCRYNVTVVTVDEVFNHNKVVRQGGIFLLKIDAEQNDALVLEGGWRLLRNRRVKFLIFEAWQNSAHGISLEGMLAKLHSIRYLCFLVTKFALVPLSSSWWQPQYEAIGAANVLCGQSGDRDLFDAYIAYGTNNCFKTFKLVGRPGLSSDRTGPFLNFIVNY
;
A
#
# COMPACT_ATOMS: atom_id res chain seq x y z
N MET A 1 -9.65 -36.97 -15.78
CA MET A 1 -8.24 -36.57 -15.55
C MET A 1 -7.80 -35.66 -16.70
N ASP A 2 -7.47 -34.41 -16.44
CA ASP A 2 -6.73 -33.56 -17.38
C ASP A 2 -5.33 -34.19 -17.56
N ARG A 3 -4.82 -34.23 -18.80
CA ARG A 3 -3.52 -34.83 -19.18
C ARG A 3 -2.31 -34.24 -18.43
N ARG A 4 -2.50 -33.23 -17.57
CA ARG A 4 -1.47 -32.60 -16.74
C ARG A 4 -1.48 -32.93 -15.24
N GLY A 5 -2.34 -33.82 -14.75
CA GLY A 5 -2.24 -34.35 -13.38
C GLY A 5 -2.32 -33.31 -12.25
N LYS A 6 -2.90 -32.12 -12.48
CA LYS A 6 -3.11 -31.12 -11.41
C LYS A 6 -4.26 -31.57 -10.50
N CYS A 7 -3.95 -31.80 -9.22
CA CYS A 7 -4.96 -31.97 -8.17
C CYS A 7 -5.82 -30.70 -8.10
N ARG A 8 -7.13 -30.84 -8.36
CA ARG A 8 -8.11 -29.78 -8.14
C ARG A 8 -8.72 -29.98 -6.76
N TYR A 9 -8.50 -29.03 -5.87
CA TYR A 9 -9.18 -28.98 -4.59
C TYR A 9 -10.38 -28.05 -4.72
N ASN A 10 -11.55 -28.49 -4.26
CA ASN A 10 -12.67 -27.59 -4.06
C ASN A 10 -12.36 -26.75 -2.82
N VAL A 11 -12.25 -25.44 -3.01
CA VAL A 11 -12.04 -24.48 -1.93
C VAL A 11 -13.27 -23.57 -1.86
N THR A 12 -13.71 -23.28 -0.64
CA THR A 12 -14.76 -22.28 -0.42
C THR A 12 -14.15 -20.89 -0.54
N VAL A 13 -14.70 -20.06 -1.42
CA VAL A 13 -14.31 -18.66 -1.55
C VAL A 13 -15.09 -17.85 -0.53
N VAL A 14 -14.37 -17.07 0.28
CA VAL A 14 -14.94 -16.16 1.28
C VAL A 14 -14.27 -14.80 1.16
N THR A 15 -14.99 -13.75 1.55
CA THR A 15 -14.47 -12.38 1.59
C THR A 15 -13.67 -12.12 2.87
N VAL A 16 -12.75 -11.15 2.83
CA VAL A 16 -11.99 -10.72 4.02
C VAL A 16 -12.94 -10.20 5.12
N ASP A 17 -14.00 -9.50 4.72
CA ASP A 17 -15.07 -9.08 5.62
C ASP A 17 -15.72 -10.26 6.35
N GLU A 18 -16.07 -11.35 5.66
CA GLU A 18 -16.68 -12.54 6.26
C GLU A 18 -15.75 -13.23 7.25
N VAL A 19 -14.47 -13.40 6.87
CA VAL A 19 -13.45 -13.97 7.75
C VAL A 19 -13.33 -13.15 9.04
N PHE A 20 -13.30 -11.83 8.94
CA PHE A 20 -13.27 -10.94 10.11
C PHE A 20 -14.53 -11.07 10.97
N ASN A 21 -15.72 -11.11 10.36
CA ASN A 21 -16.98 -11.15 11.12
C ASN A 21 -17.20 -12.46 11.87
N HIS A 22 -16.61 -13.56 11.40
CA HIS A 22 -16.64 -14.84 12.08
C HIS A 22 -15.58 -14.97 13.18
N ASN A 23 -14.56 -14.10 13.18
CA ASN A 23 -13.51 -14.12 14.20
C ASN A 23 -13.79 -13.12 15.34
N LYS A 24 -14.29 -13.63 16.48
CA LYS A 24 -14.66 -12.82 17.65
C LYS A 24 -13.51 -11.99 18.23
N VAL A 25 -12.27 -12.50 18.19
CA VAL A 25 -11.09 -11.82 18.76
C VAL A 25 -10.75 -10.58 17.94
N VAL A 26 -10.72 -10.73 16.61
CA VAL A 26 -10.36 -9.63 15.70
C VAL A 26 -11.47 -8.56 15.66
N ARG A 27 -12.74 -8.95 15.84
CA ARG A 27 -13.88 -8.02 15.92
C ARG A 27 -13.78 -6.98 17.02
N GLN A 28 -13.11 -7.28 18.14
CA GLN A 28 -13.02 -6.35 19.27
C GLN A 28 -11.85 -5.37 19.09
N GLY A 29 -10.69 -5.83 18.61
CA GLY A 29 -9.46 -5.01 18.51
C GLY A 29 -9.21 -4.34 17.16
N GLY A 30 -9.90 -4.75 16.09
CA GLY A 30 -9.50 -4.36 14.73
C GLY A 30 -8.28 -5.12 14.24
N ILE A 31 -7.79 -4.77 13.06
CA ILE A 31 -6.62 -5.37 12.41
C ILE A 31 -5.49 -4.36 12.43
N PHE A 32 -4.39 -4.68 13.12
CA PHE A 32 -3.20 -3.83 13.09
C PHE A 32 -2.56 -3.79 11.70
N LEU A 33 -2.35 -4.95 11.08
CA LEU A 33 -1.81 -5.09 9.73
C LEU A 33 -2.61 -6.11 8.93
N LEU A 34 -3.16 -5.71 7.79
CA LEU A 34 -3.71 -6.59 6.77
C LEU A 34 -2.71 -6.68 5.61
N LYS A 35 -2.06 -7.83 5.46
CA LYS A 35 -1.24 -8.12 4.27
C LYS A 35 -2.07 -8.95 3.29
N ILE A 36 -2.15 -8.50 2.05
CA ILE A 36 -2.72 -9.21 0.90
C ILE A 36 -1.55 -9.59 -0.01
N ASP A 37 -1.54 -10.83 -0.44
CA ASP A 37 -0.50 -11.44 -1.28
C ASP A 37 -1.18 -12.60 -2.02
N ALA A 38 -1.94 -12.24 -3.07
CA ALA A 38 -2.93 -13.12 -3.68
C ALA A 38 -2.65 -13.35 -5.18
N GLU A 39 -1.37 -13.35 -5.56
CA GLU A 39 -0.90 -13.71 -6.90
C GLU A 39 -1.71 -12.99 -7.99
N GLN A 40 -1.68 -11.65 -7.98
CA GLN A 40 -2.39 -10.73 -8.90
C GLN A 40 -3.89 -10.54 -8.63
N ASN A 41 -4.47 -11.22 -7.63
CA ASN A 41 -5.88 -11.05 -7.24
C ASN A 41 -6.07 -10.07 -6.07
N ASP A 42 -5.02 -9.38 -5.66
CA ASP A 42 -5.00 -8.43 -4.54
C ASP A 42 -6.13 -7.41 -4.60
N ALA A 43 -6.42 -6.90 -5.81
CA ALA A 43 -7.53 -5.99 -6.06
C ALA A 43 -8.88 -6.59 -5.63
N LEU A 44 -9.18 -7.83 -6.03
CA LEU A 44 -10.42 -8.50 -5.65
C LEU A 44 -10.48 -8.83 -4.16
N VAL A 45 -9.36 -9.24 -3.58
CA VAL A 45 -9.30 -9.50 -2.13
C VAL A 45 -9.56 -8.22 -1.34
N LEU A 46 -9.02 -7.09 -1.82
CA LEU A 46 -9.25 -5.76 -1.25
C LEU A 46 -10.72 -5.33 -1.38
N GLU A 47 -11.37 -5.59 -2.52
CA GLU A 47 -12.82 -5.41 -2.67
C GLU A 47 -13.61 -6.23 -1.64
N GLY A 48 -13.21 -7.49 -1.41
CA GLY A 48 -13.80 -8.34 -0.36
C GLY A 48 -13.54 -7.86 1.08
N GLY A 49 -12.62 -6.92 1.29
CA GLY A 49 -12.34 -6.29 2.59
C GLY A 49 -12.82 -4.85 2.70
N TRP A 50 -13.61 -4.38 1.73
CA TRP A 50 -13.88 -2.95 1.58
C TRP A 50 -14.61 -2.34 2.78
N ARG A 51 -15.54 -3.08 3.41
CA ARG A 51 -16.26 -2.56 4.59
C ARG A 51 -15.34 -2.40 5.79
N LEU A 52 -14.39 -3.32 5.99
CA LEU A 52 -13.39 -3.19 7.05
C LEU A 52 -12.52 -1.95 6.86
N LEU A 53 -12.04 -1.72 5.64
CA LEU A 53 -11.22 -0.56 5.29
C LEU A 53 -12.00 0.74 5.50
N ARG A 54 -13.22 0.83 4.93
CA ARG A 54 -14.10 2.00 5.06
C ARG A 54 -14.47 2.31 6.51
N ASN A 55 -14.68 1.28 7.33
CA ASN A 55 -14.99 1.41 8.75
C ASN A 55 -13.73 1.62 9.61
N ARG A 56 -12.56 1.87 8.99
CA ARG A 56 -11.27 2.11 9.67
C ARG A 56 -10.89 1.00 10.65
N ARG A 57 -11.27 -0.24 10.34
CA ARG A 57 -10.97 -1.43 11.15
C ARG A 57 -9.59 -2.01 10.85
N VAL A 58 -8.90 -1.51 9.85
CA VAL A 58 -7.53 -1.87 9.48
C VAL A 58 -6.65 -0.65 9.75
N LYS A 59 -5.54 -0.80 10.45
CA LYS A 59 -4.62 0.32 10.69
C LYS A 59 -3.63 0.46 9.54
N PHE A 60 -2.96 -0.63 9.19
CA PHE A 60 -2.07 -0.73 8.03
C PHE A 60 -2.55 -1.80 7.05
N LEU A 61 -2.45 -1.48 5.77
CA LEU A 61 -2.72 -2.38 4.66
C LEU A 61 -1.44 -2.51 3.83
N ILE A 62 -1.04 -3.74 3.50
CA ILE A 62 0.00 -4.00 2.51
C ILE A 62 -0.59 -4.90 1.44
N PHE A 63 -0.44 -4.54 0.17
CA PHE A 63 -0.83 -5.39 -0.95
C PHE A 63 0.20 -5.29 -2.07
N GLU A 64 0.19 -6.27 -2.97
CA GLU A 64 1.07 -6.27 -4.12
C GLU A 64 0.42 -5.57 -5.32
N ALA A 65 1.05 -4.50 -5.78
CA ALA A 65 0.78 -3.89 -7.06
C ALA A 65 1.40 -4.75 -8.17
N TRP A 66 0.59 -5.07 -9.17
CA TRP A 66 0.99 -5.85 -10.33
C TRP A 66 0.65 -5.09 -11.60
N GLN A 67 1.61 -5.03 -12.52
CA GLN A 67 1.30 -4.70 -13.91
C GLN A 67 0.34 -5.75 -14.47
N ASN A 68 -0.77 -5.30 -15.06
CA ASN A 68 -1.85 -6.16 -15.56
C ASN A 68 -2.51 -6.98 -14.43
N SER A 69 -2.94 -6.29 -13.37
CA SER A 69 -3.79 -6.90 -12.34
C SER A 69 -4.90 -7.74 -12.97
N ALA A 70 -5.18 -8.88 -12.34
CA ALA A 70 -6.29 -9.69 -12.79
C ALA A 70 -7.58 -8.84 -12.69
N HIS A 71 -8.49 -9.02 -13.64
CA HIS A 71 -9.83 -8.42 -13.64
C HIS A 71 -9.91 -6.91 -14.01
N GLY A 72 -8.83 -6.31 -14.53
CA GLY A 72 -8.88 -4.98 -15.15
C GLY A 72 -9.02 -3.81 -14.18
N ILE A 73 -8.70 -4.01 -12.89
CA ILE A 73 -8.73 -2.96 -11.88
C ILE A 73 -7.37 -2.26 -11.85
N SER A 74 -7.30 -1.01 -12.31
CA SER A 74 -6.04 -0.25 -12.31
C SER A 74 -5.53 0.05 -10.90
N LEU A 75 -4.22 0.18 -10.76
CA LEU A 75 -3.59 0.61 -9.51
C LEU A 75 -4.07 2.02 -9.15
N GLU A 76 -4.15 2.94 -10.12
CA GLU A 76 -4.72 4.28 -9.91
C GLU A 76 -6.12 4.22 -9.31
N GLY A 77 -7.02 3.41 -9.88
CA GLY A 77 -8.39 3.29 -9.42
C GLY A 77 -8.48 2.77 -7.99
N MET A 78 -7.64 1.79 -7.65
CA MET A 78 -7.55 1.25 -6.29
C MET A 78 -7.03 2.29 -5.29
N LEU A 79 -5.99 3.02 -5.65
CA LEU A 79 -5.41 4.08 -4.82
C LEU A 79 -6.38 5.24 -4.64
N ALA A 80 -7.12 5.64 -5.68
CA ALA A 80 -8.15 6.66 -5.61
C ALA A 80 -9.29 6.23 -4.67
N LYS A 81 -9.70 4.96 -4.76
CA LYS A 81 -10.72 4.38 -3.87
C LYS A 81 -10.24 4.38 -2.42
N LEU A 82 -9.03 3.91 -2.12
CA LEU A 82 -8.44 3.97 -0.77
C LEU A 82 -8.30 5.42 -0.27
N HIS A 83 -7.89 6.34 -1.14
CA HIS A 83 -7.79 7.76 -0.78
C HIS A 83 -9.14 8.36 -0.38
N SER A 84 -10.23 7.98 -1.07
CA SER A 84 -11.59 8.45 -0.76
C SER A 84 -12.05 8.11 0.68
N ILE A 85 -11.49 7.07 1.28
CA ILE A 85 -11.75 6.66 2.68
C ILE A 85 -10.62 7.08 3.64
N ARG A 86 -9.82 8.07 3.25
CA ARG A 86 -8.72 8.66 4.03
C ARG A 86 -7.56 7.69 4.31
N TYR A 87 -7.23 6.80 3.38
CA TYR A 87 -5.94 6.11 3.40
C TYR A 87 -4.92 6.87 2.55
N LEU A 88 -3.69 6.94 3.04
CA LEU A 88 -2.52 7.38 2.27
C LEU A 88 -1.66 6.17 1.98
N CYS A 89 -1.25 6.04 0.72
CA CYS A 89 -0.55 4.89 0.20
C CYS A 89 0.83 5.28 -0.33
N PHE A 90 1.77 4.36 -0.16
CA PHE A 90 3.16 4.53 -0.51
C PHE A 90 3.67 3.27 -1.20
N LEU A 91 4.40 3.44 -2.29
CA LEU A 91 5.18 2.36 -2.89
C LEU A 91 6.34 2.02 -1.96
N VAL A 92 6.47 0.75 -1.60
CA VAL A 92 7.58 0.24 -0.81
C VAL A 92 8.74 -0.08 -1.75
N THR A 93 9.80 0.72 -1.68
CA THR A 93 11.06 0.46 -2.40
C THR A 93 12.13 0.03 -1.40
N LYS A 94 13.29 -0.44 -1.86
CA LYS A 94 14.40 -0.80 -0.96
C LYS A 94 14.86 0.35 -0.03
N PHE A 95 14.64 1.60 -0.43
CA PHE A 95 15.25 2.76 0.22
C PHE A 95 14.24 3.75 0.79
N ALA A 96 13.05 3.83 0.20
CA ALA A 96 12.05 4.82 0.57
C ALA A 96 10.62 4.27 0.45
N LEU A 97 9.72 4.93 1.18
CA LEU A 97 8.30 4.93 0.90
C LEU A 97 8.00 6.09 -0.05
N VAL A 98 7.62 5.78 -1.29
CA VAL A 98 7.31 6.81 -2.30
C VAL A 98 5.80 7.08 -2.29
N PRO A 99 5.34 8.31 -2.02
CA PRO A 99 3.90 8.60 -1.98
C PRO A 99 3.22 8.30 -3.32
N LEU A 100 2.04 7.64 -3.26
CA LEU A 100 1.25 7.25 -4.43
C LEU A 100 -0.14 7.90 -4.48
N SER A 101 -0.64 8.44 -3.36
CA SER A 101 -2.01 8.95 -3.29
C SER A 101 -2.20 10.30 -3.98
N SER A 102 -3.38 10.55 -4.55
CA SER A 102 -3.82 11.87 -5.00
C SER A 102 -2.83 12.52 -5.99
N SER A 103 -2.46 13.79 -5.77
CA SER A 103 -1.53 14.57 -6.61
C SER A 103 -0.11 14.00 -6.70
N TRP A 104 0.25 13.00 -5.87
CA TRP A 104 1.53 12.29 -5.99
C TRP A 104 1.50 11.15 -7.01
N TRP A 105 0.31 10.75 -7.48
CA TRP A 105 0.18 9.74 -8.51
C TRP A 105 0.85 10.18 -9.81
N GLN A 106 1.50 9.23 -10.47
CA GLN A 106 2.07 9.39 -11.80
C GLN A 106 1.74 8.15 -12.63
N PRO A 107 1.31 8.30 -13.91
CA PRO A 107 0.90 7.15 -14.74
C PRO A 107 1.96 6.06 -14.90
N GLN A 108 3.25 6.37 -14.73
CA GLN A 108 4.35 5.42 -14.79
C GLN A 108 4.27 4.35 -13.69
N TYR A 109 3.59 4.64 -12.59
CA TYR A 109 3.37 3.67 -11.52
C TYR A 109 2.44 2.52 -11.94
N GLU A 110 1.62 2.70 -12.98
CA GLU A 110 0.76 1.63 -13.51
C GLU A 110 1.58 0.52 -14.21
N ALA A 111 2.77 0.88 -14.69
CA ALA A 111 3.67 -0.02 -15.41
C ALA A 111 4.77 -0.61 -14.52
N ILE A 112 4.71 -0.42 -13.20
CA ILE A 112 5.65 -1.07 -12.29
C ILE A 112 5.35 -2.58 -12.30
N GLY A 113 6.39 -3.40 -12.33
CA GLY A 113 6.25 -4.83 -12.10
C GLY A 113 5.73 -5.12 -10.68
N ALA A 114 5.93 -6.34 -10.20
CA ALA A 114 5.54 -6.70 -8.84
C ALA A 114 6.18 -5.78 -7.79
N ALA A 115 5.37 -5.05 -7.03
CA ALA A 115 5.84 -4.17 -5.96
C ALA A 115 4.84 -4.06 -4.81
N ASN A 116 5.34 -3.92 -3.59
CA ASN A 116 4.46 -3.77 -2.42
C ASN A 116 4.00 -2.32 -2.27
N VAL A 117 2.73 -2.14 -1.91
CA VAL A 117 2.14 -0.85 -1.54
C VAL A 117 1.75 -0.91 -0.07
N LEU A 118 2.25 0.02 0.74
CA LEU A 118 1.85 0.23 2.12
C LEU A 118 0.83 1.37 2.18
N CYS A 119 -0.31 1.13 2.81
CA CYS A 119 -1.30 2.15 3.09
C CYS A 119 -1.61 2.23 4.59
N GLY A 120 -1.90 3.42 5.08
CA GLY A 120 -2.40 3.65 6.43
C GLY A 120 -3.38 4.83 6.48
N GLN A 121 -4.02 5.02 7.63
CA GLN A 121 -5.00 6.10 7.80
C GLN A 121 -4.31 7.47 7.81
N SER A 122 -4.86 8.43 7.07
CA SER A 122 -4.41 9.82 7.04
C SER A 122 -4.49 10.43 8.44
N GLY A 123 -3.41 11.09 8.87
CA GLY A 123 -3.30 11.69 10.20
C GLY A 123 -2.96 10.71 11.32
N ASP A 124 -2.78 9.41 11.02
CA ASP A 124 -2.26 8.45 12.00
C ASP A 124 -0.77 8.70 12.23
N ARG A 125 -0.40 8.95 13.50
CA ARG A 125 0.99 9.18 13.89
C ARG A 125 1.89 8.00 13.54
N ASP A 126 1.41 6.78 13.66
CA ASP A 126 2.23 5.59 13.41
C ASP A 126 2.56 5.45 11.92
N LEU A 127 1.70 5.96 11.03
CA LEU A 127 2.00 6.03 9.60
C LEU A 127 3.11 7.06 9.31
N PHE A 128 3.03 8.21 9.97
CA PHE A 128 4.09 9.22 9.87
C PHE A 128 5.42 8.68 10.41
N ASP A 129 5.41 8.04 11.58
CA ASP A 129 6.60 7.44 12.18
C ASP A 129 7.18 6.34 11.28
N ALA A 130 6.35 5.51 10.66
CA ALA A 130 6.78 4.51 9.67
C ALA A 130 7.43 5.17 8.44
N TYR A 131 6.85 6.26 7.91
CA TYR A 131 7.41 7.02 6.80
C TYR A 131 8.79 7.59 7.13
N ILE A 132 8.94 8.24 8.29
CA ILE A 132 10.20 8.81 8.75
C ILE A 132 11.25 7.71 8.99
N ALA A 133 10.88 6.63 9.68
CA ALA A 133 11.80 5.53 9.97
C ALA A 133 12.33 4.88 8.68
N TYR A 134 11.49 4.75 7.65
CA TYR A 134 11.91 4.21 6.37
C TYR A 134 12.90 5.14 5.65
N GLY A 135 12.65 6.45 5.66
CA GLY A 135 13.50 7.44 4.98
C GLY A 135 14.76 7.87 5.73
N THR A 136 14.89 7.55 7.02
CA THR A 136 16.04 7.97 7.86
C THR A 136 17.04 6.85 8.15
N ASN A 137 16.84 5.66 7.58
CA ASN A 137 17.76 4.55 7.75
C ASN A 137 19.14 4.84 7.10
N ASN A 138 20.19 4.19 7.60
CA ASN A 138 21.56 4.43 7.13
C ASN A 138 21.75 4.08 5.63
N CYS A 139 20.90 3.23 5.04
CA CYS A 139 20.89 2.95 3.61
C CYS A 139 20.38 4.13 2.77
N PHE A 140 19.56 5.01 3.33
CA PHE A 140 19.08 6.23 2.65
C PHE A 140 20.11 7.37 2.70
N LYS A 141 20.95 7.43 3.75
CA LYS A 141 22.03 8.43 3.85
C LYS A 141 23.05 8.31 2.71
N THR A 142 23.26 7.11 2.17
CA THR A 142 24.09 6.84 0.98
C THR A 142 23.41 7.22 -0.34
N PHE A 143 22.08 7.39 -0.34
CA PHE A 143 21.30 7.85 -1.49
C PHE A 143 21.10 9.37 -1.50
N LYS A 144 21.91 10.13 -0.72
CA LYS A 144 22.09 11.57 -0.96
C LYS A 144 22.37 11.72 -2.45
N LEU A 145 21.35 12.23 -3.14
CA LEU A 145 21.29 12.42 -4.57
C LEU A 145 22.69 12.78 -5.05
N VAL A 146 23.26 11.94 -5.91
CA VAL A 146 24.40 12.34 -6.73
C VAL A 146 23.97 13.65 -7.36
N GLY A 147 24.47 14.74 -6.78
CA GLY A 147 24.02 16.07 -7.12
C GLY A 147 24.30 16.26 -8.60
N ARG A 148 23.30 16.74 -9.34
CA ARG A 148 23.61 17.48 -10.54
C ARG A 148 24.69 18.51 -10.14
N PRO A 149 25.85 18.54 -10.81
CA PRO A 149 26.85 19.54 -10.50
C PRO A 149 26.21 20.91 -10.77
N GLY A 150 26.01 21.71 -9.70
CA GLY A 150 25.51 23.08 -9.83
C GLY A 150 24.48 23.57 -8.81
N LEU A 151 23.94 22.73 -7.91
CA LEU A 151 23.02 23.21 -6.85
C LEU A 151 23.70 23.17 -5.48
N SER A 152 24.05 24.37 -5.00
CA SER A 152 24.69 24.64 -3.71
C SER A 152 23.94 24.00 -2.55
N SER A 153 24.68 23.36 -1.65
CA SER A 153 24.22 22.56 -0.52
C SER A 153 23.64 23.34 0.66
N ASP A 154 23.12 24.55 0.47
CA ASP A 154 22.88 25.48 1.60
C ASP A 154 21.42 25.85 1.84
N ARG A 155 20.48 24.97 1.48
CA ARG A 155 19.11 25.05 2.01
C ARG A 155 18.62 23.68 2.39
N THR A 156 18.30 23.52 3.66
CA THR A 156 17.38 22.50 4.18
C THR A 156 16.22 22.34 3.19
N GLY A 157 16.18 21.17 2.54
CA GLY A 157 15.35 20.94 1.37
C GLY A 157 13.84 21.06 1.66
N PRO A 158 13.03 21.37 0.64
CA PRO A 158 11.60 21.68 0.77
C PRO A 158 10.72 20.50 1.22
N PHE A 159 11.27 19.29 1.39
CA PHE A 159 10.50 18.10 1.76
C PHE A 159 9.91 18.14 3.18
N LEU A 160 10.51 18.89 4.11
CA LEU A 160 10.02 18.97 5.50
C LEU A 160 8.87 19.98 5.72
N ASN A 161 8.73 20.98 4.84
CA ASN A 161 7.71 22.04 5.02
C ASN A 161 6.32 21.68 4.47
N PHE A 162 6.17 20.59 3.72
CA PHE A 162 4.87 20.19 3.15
C PHE A 162 4.06 19.23 4.02
N ILE A 163 4.62 18.70 5.12
CA ILE A 163 3.95 17.69 5.95
C ILE A 163 3.12 18.31 7.10
N VAL A 164 3.15 19.64 7.30
CA VAL A 164 2.52 20.29 8.48
C VAL A 164 1.15 20.96 8.19
N ASN A 165 0.62 20.89 6.97
CA ASN A 165 -0.68 21.51 6.67
C ASN A 165 -1.68 20.52 6.08
N TYR A 166 -2.26 19.64 6.90
CA TYR A 166 -3.64 19.11 6.78
C TYR A 166 -4.11 18.48 8.08
#